data_AF-A0A3D9LN29-F1
#
_entry.id   AF-A0A3D9LN29-F1
#
_cell.length_a   1.000
_cell.length_b   1.000
_cell.length_c   1.000
_cell.angle_alpha   90.00
_cell.angle_beta   90.00
_cell.angle_gamma   90.00
#
_symmetry.space_group_name_H-M   'P 1'
#
loop_
_entity.id
_entity.type
_entity.pdbx_description
1 polymer ?
#
loop_
_entity_poly.entity_id
_entity_poly.type
_entity_poly.pdbx_seq_one_letter_code
_entity_poly.pdbx_strand_id
1 'polypeptide(L)'
;MRKILFGVVLTLIVVFTFRYCNDKQEDKIVLKESSALIQEQIKNVGKLVVTEGHFSEVFTYKNSKGVFGDLISAEKKAVVIVNADVTIGYDLSKIEYKIDEATKTLQILSIPKEEIKISPDFEYYDMQADYLNPFEAKDYNSIKETVNKSLMKKIEASDLKSNAQNRLISELSKFFMLTNSLGWTLEYNQNPISELSELNNLERIFD
;
A
#
# COMPACT_ATOMS: atom_id res chain seq x y z
N MET A 1 -50.02 51.73 18.33
CA MET A 1 -48.71 51.10 18.64
C MET A 1 -48.73 49.57 18.59
N ARG A 2 -49.69 48.87 19.25
CA ARG A 2 -49.76 47.38 19.24
C ARG A 2 -49.82 46.71 17.86
N LYS A 3 -50.51 47.30 16.87
CA LYS A 3 -50.64 46.73 15.52
C LYS A 3 -49.36 46.79 14.67
N ILE A 4 -48.53 47.81 14.87
CA ILE A 4 -47.23 47.98 14.16
C ILE A 4 -46.20 47.01 14.74
N LEU A 5 -46.21 46.84 16.06
CA LEU A 5 -45.36 45.88 16.77
C LEU A 5 -45.63 44.43 16.34
N PHE A 6 -46.91 44.09 16.12
CA PHE A 6 -47.30 42.78 15.58
C PHE A 6 -46.77 42.53 14.18
N GLY A 7 -46.79 43.55 13.30
CA GLY A 7 -46.23 43.45 11.95
C GLY A 7 -44.72 43.18 11.96
N VAL A 8 -43.97 43.91 12.81
CA VAL A 8 -42.51 43.75 12.95
C VAL A 8 -42.13 42.36 13.46
N VAL A 9 -42.86 41.84 14.45
CA VAL A 9 -42.62 40.49 14.98
C VAL A 9 -42.92 39.43 13.93
N LEU A 10 -44.00 39.58 13.16
CA LEU A 10 -44.36 38.63 12.11
C LEU A 10 -43.30 38.60 10.99
N THR A 11 -42.80 39.76 10.57
CA THR A 11 -41.71 39.83 9.58
C THR A 11 -40.40 39.23 10.11
N LEU A 12 -40.08 39.43 11.38
CA LEU A 12 -38.90 38.81 12.00
C LEU A 12 -39.02 37.28 12.01
N ILE A 13 -40.17 36.73 12.37
CA ILE A 13 -40.40 35.28 12.38
C ILE A 13 -40.25 34.69 10.97
N VAL A 14 -40.80 35.35 9.95
CA VAL A 14 -40.68 34.90 8.55
C VAL A 14 -39.24 34.93 8.07
N VAL A 15 -38.50 36.02 8.35
CA VAL A 15 -37.09 36.15 7.98
C VAL A 15 -36.22 35.13 8.70
N PHE A 16 -36.42 34.93 10.01
CA PHE A 16 -35.68 33.94 10.79
C PHE A 16 -35.97 32.51 10.32
N THR A 17 -37.23 32.19 9.99
CA THR A 17 -37.62 30.86 9.51
C THR A 17 -37.05 30.60 8.12
N PHE A 18 -37.10 31.59 7.22
CA PHE A 18 -36.52 31.47 5.88
C PHE A 18 -35.00 31.30 5.96
N ARG A 19 -34.32 32.10 6.80
CA ARG A 19 -32.87 32.00 7.01
C ARG A 19 -32.47 30.66 7.62
N TYR A 20 -33.22 30.16 8.60
CA TYR A 20 -32.96 28.87 9.24
C TYR A 20 -33.18 27.68 8.30
N CYS A 21 -34.19 27.75 7.41
CA CYS A 21 -34.38 26.74 6.37
C CYS A 21 -33.27 26.77 5.31
N ASN A 22 -32.79 27.97 4.93
CA ASN A 22 -31.73 28.13 3.94
C ASN A 22 -30.38 27.61 4.46
N ASP A 23 -30.00 27.94 5.70
CA ASP A 23 -28.78 27.42 6.35
C ASP A 23 -28.78 25.88 6.39
N LYS A 24 -29.92 25.24 6.73
CA LYS A 24 -30.03 23.77 6.75
C LYS A 24 -29.90 23.14 5.36
N GLN A 25 -30.26 23.86 4.31
CA GLN A 25 -30.13 23.36 2.94
C GLN A 25 -28.70 23.50 2.44
N GLU A 26 -28.04 24.63 2.75
CA GLU A 26 -26.62 24.87 2.48
C GLU A 26 -25.73 23.86 3.22
N ASP A 27 -25.96 23.61 4.51
CA ASP A 27 -25.22 22.61 5.30
C ASP A 27 -25.29 21.20 4.69
N LYS A 28 -26.46 20.80 4.19
CA LYS A 28 -26.65 19.50 3.53
C LYS A 28 -25.94 19.41 2.19
N ILE A 29 -25.91 20.50 1.42
CA ILE A 29 -25.20 20.57 0.14
C ILE A 29 -23.70 20.46 0.40
N VAL A 30 -23.16 21.26 1.33
CA VAL A 30 -21.74 21.23 1.72
C VAL A 30 -21.32 19.86 2.24
N LEU A 31 -22.14 19.21 3.08
CA LEU A 31 -21.88 17.85 3.55
C LEU A 31 -21.75 16.85 2.41
N LYS A 32 -22.68 16.90 1.45
CA LYS A 32 -22.69 16.02 0.28
C LYS A 32 -21.49 16.28 -0.63
N GLU A 33 -21.12 17.54 -0.83
CA GLU A 33 -19.94 17.92 -1.62
C GLU A 33 -18.65 17.45 -0.96
N SER A 34 -18.48 17.67 0.36
CA SER A 34 -17.31 17.18 1.10
C SER A 34 -17.20 15.66 1.09
N SER A 35 -18.31 14.95 1.30
CA SER A 35 -18.37 13.48 1.22
C SER A 35 -17.93 12.98 -0.17
N ALA A 36 -18.45 13.60 -1.23
CA ALA A 36 -18.08 13.26 -2.61
C ALA A 36 -16.60 13.55 -2.91
N LEU A 37 -16.05 14.67 -2.44
CA LEU A 37 -14.64 15.01 -2.60
C LEU A 37 -13.72 14.03 -1.87
N ILE A 38 -14.10 13.61 -0.65
CA ILE A 38 -13.36 12.59 0.12
C ILE A 38 -13.35 11.27 -0.66
N GLN A 39 -14.52 10.83 -1.16
CA GLN A 39 -14.63 9.60 -1.95
C GLN A 39 -13.82 9.66 -3.24
N GLU A 40 -13.85 10.79 -3.94
CA GLU A 40 -13.07 11.00 -5.16
C GLU A 40 -11.57 10.97 -4.87
N GLN A 41 -11.13 11.60 -3.79
CA GLN A 41 -9.72 11.54 -3.37
C GLN A 41 -9.31 10.11 -3.05
N ILE A 42 -10.13 9.34 -2.34
CA ILE A 42 -9.85 7.92 -2.03
C ILE A 42 -9.69 7.12 -3.32
N LYS A 43 -10.57 7.32 -4.29
CA LYS A 43 -10.48 6.66 -5.59
C LYS A 43 -9.22 7.06 -6.37
N ASN A 44 -8.85 8.35 -6.36
CA ASN A 44 -7.71 8.87 -7.10
C ASN A 44 -6.35 8.47 -6.51
N VAL A 45 -6.29 8.34 -5.19
CA VAL A 45 -5.11 7.89 -4.44
C VAL A 45 -5.10 6.36 -4.30
N GLY A 46 -6.18 5.66 -4.67
CA GLY A 46 -6.27 4.21 -4.84
C GLY A 46 -5.27 3.58 -5.83
N LYS A 47 -4.29 4.34 -6.31
CA LYS A 47 -3.20 3.86 -7.15
C LYS A 47 -2.22 3.05 -6.32
N LEU A 48 -1.54 2.11 -6.97
CA LEU A 48 -0.45 1.34 -6.38
C LEU A 48 0.69 2.30 -6.01
N VAL A 49 1.00 2.37 -4.71
CA VAL A 49 2.17 3.11 -4.20
C VAL A 49 3.36 2.17 -4.28
N VAL A 50 4.40 2.50 -5.03
CA VAL A 50 5.51 1.59 -5.29
C VAL A 50 6.84 2.21 -4.86
N THR A 51 7.66 1.39 -4.19
CA THR A 51 9.10 1.59 -4.10
C THR A 51 9.79 0.52 -4.93
N GLU A 52 10.75 0.95 -5.73
CA GLU A 52 11.50 0.10 -6.64
C GLU A 52 12.93 -0.09 -6.13
N GLY A 53 13.51 -1.25 -6.42
CA GLY A 53 14.89 -1.57 -6.10
C GLY A 53 15.48 -2.50 -7.15
N HIS A 54 16.80 -2.46 -7.28
CA HIS A 54 17.55 -3.30 -8.21
C HIS A 54 18.58 -4.12 -7.45
N PHE A 55 18.62 -5.42 -7.71
CA PHE A 55 19.60 -6.33 -7.11
C PHE A 55 20.34 -7.08 -8.21
N SER A 56 21.66 -7.14 -8.07
CA SER A 56 22.50 -7.98 -8.93
C SER A 56 23.32 -8.93 -8.07
N GLU A 57 23.36 -10.21 -8.45
CA GLU A 57 24.22 -11.18 -7.80
C GLU A 57 24.77 -12.23 -8.77
N VAL A 58 25.97 -12.71 -8.49
CA VAL A 58 26.54 -13.86 -9.20
C VAL A 58 26.28 -15.10 -8.34
N PHE A 59 25.51 -16.04 -8.88
CA PHE A 59 25.18 -17.30 -8.24
C PHE A 59 25.95 -18.45 -8.89
N THR A 60 26.55 -19.32 -8.07
CA THR A 60 27.22 -20.53 -8.55
C THR A 60 26.46 -21.77 -8.09
N TYR A 61 25.84 -22.46 -9.04
CA TYR A 61 25.23 -23.76 -8.82
C TYR A 61 26.28 -24.87 -8.92
N LYS A 62 26.24 -25.84 -8.00
CA LYS A 62 27.06 -27.06 -8.04
C LYS A 62 26.22 -28.25 -7.62
N ASN A 63 26.37 -29.36 -8.32
CA ASN A 63 25.74 -30.62 -7.97
C ASN A 63 26.64 -31.80 -8.35
N SER A 64 26.66 -32.81 -7.49
CA SER A 64 27.40 -34.06 -7.70
C SER A 64 26.46 -35.24 -7.53
N LYS A 65 26.61 -36.26 -8.36
CA LYS A 65 25.83 -37.50 -8.32
C LYS A 65 26.77 -38.69 -8.31
N GLY A 66 26.59 -39.61 -7.36
CA GLY A 66 27.29 -40.88 -7.34
C GLY A 66 26.86 -41.79 -8.49
N VAL A 67 27.83 -42.46 -9.11
CA VAL A 67 27.67 -43.41 -10.20
C VAL A 67 28.48 -44.67 -9.89
N PHE A 68 28.03 -45.84 -10.37
CA PHE A 68 28.63 -47.15 -10.07
C PHE A 68 28.69 -47.47 -8.57
N GLY A 69 27.56 -47.36 -7.86
CA GLY A 69 27.51 -47.66 -6.41
C GLY A 69 28.37 -46.71 -5.57
N ASP A 70 28.39 -45.44 -5.96
CA ASP A 70 29.15 -44.34 -5.32
C ASP A 70 30.68 -44.43 -5.42
N LEU A 71 31.23 -45.32 -6.26
CA LEU A 71 32.69 -45.36 -6.52
C LEU A 71 33.19 -44.19 -7.38
N ILE A 72 32.33 -43.59 -8.21
CA ILE A 72 32.67 -42.46 -9.09
C ILE A 72 31.65 -41.34 -8.90
N SER A 73 32.11 -40.09 -8.79
CA SER A 73 31.24 -38.91 -8.73
C SER A 73 31.21 -38.22 -10.10
N ALA A 74 30.00 -37.91 -10.59
CA ALA A 74 29.78 -37.08 -11.77
C ALA A 74 29.27 -35.71 -11.34
N GLU A 75 29.93 -34.65 -11.78
CA GLU A 75 29.69 -33.28 -11.33
C GLU A 75 29.05 -32.41 -12.42
N LYS A 76 28.36 -31.37 -11.98
CA LYS A 76 27.92 -30.26 -12.82
C LYS A 76 27.99 -28.94 -12.06
N LYS A 77 28.25 -27.86 -12.79
CA LYS A 77 28.40 -26.51 -12.28
C LYS A 77 27.83 -25.49 -13.26
N ALA A 78 27.15 -24.48 -12.74
CA ALA A 78 26.75 -23.31 -13.52
C ALA A 78 27.11 -22.02 -12.79
N VAL A 79 27.62 -21.03 -13.52
CA VAL A 79 27.77 -19.64 -13.06
C VAL A 79 26.66 -18.83 -13.72
N VAL A 80 25.81 -18.23 -12.89
CA VAL A 80 24.62 -17.51 -13.31
C VAL A 80 24.70 -16.09 -12.77
N ILE A 81 24.62 -15.11 -13.64
CA ILE A 81 24.46 -13.70 -13.26
C ILE A 81 22.96 -13.46 -13.18
N VAL A 82 22.52 -12.93 -12.04
CA VAL A 82 21.11 -12.62 -11.78
C VAL A 82 20.97 -11.13 -11.61
N ASN A 83 20.11 -10.52 -12.43
CA ASN A 83 19.68 -9.12 -12.28
C ASN A 83 18.20 -9.12 -11.95
N ALA A 84 17.78 -8.47 -10.89
CA ALA A 84 16.39 -8.50 -10.44
C ALA A 84 15.86 -7.11 -10.14
N ASP A 85 14.74 -6.79 -10.78
CA ASP A 85 13.92 -5.64 -10.46
C ASP A 85 12.91 -6.03 -9.39
N VAL A 86 12.86 -5.26 -8.31
CA VAL A 86 11.99 -5.49 -7.17
C VAL A 86 11.06 -4.31 -7.02
N THR A 87 9.78 -4.59 -6.87
CA THR A 87 8.78 -3.58 -6.53
C THR A 87 8.08 -3.99 -5.25
N ILE A 88 8.09 -3.12 -4.25
CA ILE A 88 7.27 -3.26 -3.04
C ILE A 88 6.20 -2.19 -3.09
N GLY A 89 4.93 -2.58 -3.04
CA GLY A 89 3.88 -1.60 -3.10
C GLY A 89 2.59 -1.94 -2.37
N TYR A 90 1.79 -0.91 -2.15
CA TYR A 90 0.50 -0.99 -1.48
C TYR A 90 -0.60 -0.56 -2.46
N ASP A 91 -1.56 -1.45 -2.68
CA ASP A 91 -2.68 -1.18 -3.57
C ASP A 91 -3.80 -0.47 -2.81
N LEU A 92 -3.73 0.86 -2.73
CA LEU A 92 -4.64 1.65 -1.92
C LEU A 92 -6.10 1.57 -2.39
N SER A 93 -6.38 1.04 -3.60
CA SER A 93 -7.76 0.74 -4.02
C SER A 93 -8.42 -0.33 -3.16
N LYS A 94 -7.62 -1.14 -2.45
CA LYS A 94 -8.07 -2.19 -1.52
C LYS A 94 -8.25 -1.69 -0.08
N ILE A 95 -8.11 -0.39 0.18
CA ILE A 95 -8.44 0.17 1.49
C ILE A 95 -9.93 0.00 1.74
N GLU A 96 -10.28 -0.59 2.88
CA GLU A 96 -11.66 -0.66 3.35
C GLU A 96 -11.94 0.55 4.23
N TYR A 97 -13.03 1.27 3.95
CA TYR A 97 -13.41 2.45 4.71
C TYR A 97 -14.92 2.61 4.82
N LYS A 98 -15.35 3.40 5.79
CA LYS A 98 -16.73 3.80 6.01
C LYS A 98 -16.82 5.30 6.19
N ILE A 99 -17.84 5.91 5.59
CA ILE A 99 -18.16 7.33 5.74
C ILE A 99 -19.43 7.45 6.58
N ASP A 100 -19.36 8.22 7.67
CA ASP A 100 -20.50 8.62 8.48
C ASP A 100 -20.73 10.13 8.34
N GLU A 101 -21.71 10.51 7.53
CA GLU A 101 -22.05 11.91 7.28
C GLU A 101 -22.68 12.59 8.51
N ALA A 102 -23.28 11.82 9.42
CA ALA A 102 -23.95 12.36 10.60
C ALA A 102 -22.92 12.82 11.64
N THR A 103 -21.84 12.06 11.82
CA THR A 103 -20.73 12.43 12.70
C THR A 103 -19.59 13.14 11.97
N LYS A 104 -19.66 13.27 10.64
CA LYS A 104 -18.57 13.75 9.76
C LYS A 104 -17.29 12.94 9.98
N THR A 105 -17.41 11.62 10.02
CA THR A 105 -16.28 10.70 10.26
C THR A 105 -15.96 9.90 9.01
N LEU A 106 -14.69 9.88 8.63
CA LEU A 106 -14.13 8.89 7.72
C LEU A 106 -13.39 7.84 8.54
N GLN A 107 -13.88 6.61 8.55
CA GLN A 107 -13.29 5.49 9.27
C GLN A 107 -12.56 4.56 8.31
N ILE A 108 -11.24 4.45 8.42
CA ILE A 108 -10.45 3.43 7.75
C ILE A 108 -10.57 2.13 8.56
N LEU A 109 -11.08 1.08 7.92
CA LEU A 109 -11.30 -0.24 8.51
C LEU A 109 -10.08 -1.14 8.32
N SER A 110 -9.45 -1.07 7.16
CA SER A 110 -8.30 -1.92 6.82
C SER A 110 -7.42 -1.26 5.77
N ILE A 111 -6.11 -1.47 5.91
CA ILE A 111 -5.09 -1.07 4.94
C ILE A 111 -4.49 -2.36 4.36
N PRO A 112 -4.35 -2.48 3.04
CA PRO A 112 -3.76 -3.67 2.42
C PRO A 112 -2.32 -3.90 2.89
N LYS A 113 -1.89 -5.16 2.93
CA LYS A 113 -0.48 -5.52 3.11
C LYS A 113 0.34 -5.21 1.86
N GLU A 114 1.66 -5.13 2.02
CA GLU A 114 2.57 -4.92 0.91
C GLU A 114 2.55 -6.10 -0.07
N GLU A 115 2.56 -5.77 -1.35
CA GLU A 115 2.79 -6.70 -2.45
C GLU A 115 4.25 -6.57 -2.89
N ILE A 116 5.01 -7.66 -2.75
CA ILE A 116 6.41 -7.73 -3.18
C ILE A 116 6.45 -8.51 -4.50
N LYS A 117 6.90 -7.85 -5.57
CA LYS A 117 7.19 -8.50 -6.85
C LYS A 117 8.68 -8.49 -7.08
N ILE A 118 9.21 -9.64 -7.49
CA ILE A 118 10.61 -9.83 -7.84
C ILE A 118 10.61 -10.33 -9.29
N SER A 119 11.27 -9.59 -10.17
CA SER A 119 11.40 -9.92 -11.59
C SER A 119 12.88 -10.20 -11.90
N PRO A 120 13.36 -11.42 -11.64
CA PRO A 120 14.74 -11.80 -11.92
C PRO A 120 14.92 -12.18 -13.39
N ASP A 121 16.00 -11.69 -13.98
CA ASP A 121 16.59 -12.14 -15.22
C ASP A 121 17.84 -12.99 -14.93
N PHE A 122 18.03 -14.05 -15.70
CA PHE A 122 19.07 -15.05 -15.48
C PHE A 122 19.97 -15.17 -16.72
N GLU A 123 21.24 -14.83 -16.55
CA GLU A 123 22.26 -14.97 -17.58
C GLU A 123 23.22 -16.12 -17.21
N TYR A 124 23.18 -17.22 -17.97
CA TYR A 124 24.04 -18.38 -17.75
C TYR A 124 25.39 -18.17 -18.45
N TYR A 125 26.38 -17.74 -17.68
CA TYR A 125 27.69 -17.35 -18.21
C TYR A 125 28.60 -18.56 -18.49
N ASP A 126 28.60 -19.56 -17.60
CA ASP A 126 29.42 -20.77 -17.72
C ASP A 126 28.61 -21.97 -17.23
N MET A 127 28.52 -23.01 -18.06
CA MET A 127 27.80 -24.25 -17.73
C MET A 127 28.66 -25.46 -18.10
N GLN A 128 28.98 -26.26 -17.10
CA GLN A 128 29.82 -27.45 -17.22
C GLN A 128 29.08 -28.63 -16.61
N ALA A 129 29.05 -29.75 -17.32
CA ALA A 129 28.42 -30.98 -16.85
C ALA A 129 29.19 -32.19 -17.35
N ASP A 130 29.44 -33.13 -16.45
CA ASP A 130 29.95 -34.44 -16.80
C ASP A 130 28.89 -35.23 -17.58
N TYR A 131 29.35 -36.10 -18.49
CA TYR A 131 28.46 -36.91 -19.34
C TYR A 131 27.41 -37.71 -18.57
N LEU A 132 27.72 -38.14 -17.35
CA LEU A 132 26.85 -38.94 -16.49
C LEU A 132 25.98 -38.10 -15.52
N ASN A 133 26.11 -36.77 -15.54
CA ASN A 133 25.30 -35.83 -14.76
C ASN A 133 24.94 -34.56 -15.56
N PRO A 134 24.15 -34.68 -16.64
CA PRO A 134 23.72 -33.51 -17.41
C PRO A 134 22.76 -32.61 -16.61
N PHE A 135 22.58 -31.38 -17.11
CA PHE A 135 21.54 -30.48 -16.58
C PHE A 135 20.14 -30.96 -16.97
N GLU A 136 19.25 -30.95 -16.00
CA GLU A 136 17.85 -31.32 -16.10
C GLU A 136 16.97 -30.15 -15.66
N ALA A 137 15.68 -30.15 -16.03
CA ALA A 137 14.72 -29.11 -15.66
C ALA A 137 14.69 -28.81 -14.14
N LYS A 138 14.87 -29.85 -13.31
CA LYS A 138 14.91 -29.72 -11.85
C LYS A 138 16.07 -28.83 -11.37
N ASP A 139 17.19 -28.80 -12.09
CA ASP A 139 18.35 -28.01 -11.69
C ASP A 139 18.08 -26.52 -11.93
N TYR A 140 17.47 -26.17 -13.07
CA TYR A 140 17.05 -24.80 -13.37
C TYR A 140 16.01 -24.30 -12.36
N ASN A 141 15.04 -25.14 -12.00
CA ASN A 141 14.07 -24.82 -10.94
C ASN A 141 14.77 -24.61 -9.59
N SER A 142 15.74 -25.47 -9.24
CA SER A 142 16.53 -25.34 -8.01
C SER A 142 17.34 -24.04 -7.97
N ILE A 143 17.94 -23.64 -9.11
CA ILE A 143 18.63 -22.35 -9.25
C ILE A 143 17.67 -21.21 -8.99
N LYS A 144 16.51 -21.20 -9.69
CA LYS A 144 15.49 -20.16 -9.56
C LYS A 144 14.98 -20.02 -8.13
N GLU A 145 14.66 -21.13 -7.46
CA GLU A 145 14.19 -21.13 -6.07
C GLU A 145 15.25 -20.59 -5.10
N THR A 146 16.49 -21.02 -5.26
CA THR A 146 17.60 -20.60 -4.38
C THR A 146 17.89 -19.10 -4.54
N VAL A 147 17.92 -18.63 -5.79
CA VAL A 147 18.11 -17.21 -6.12
C VAL A 147 16.96 -16.36 -5.57
N ASN A 148 15.70 -16.75 -5.80
CA ASN A 148 14.55 -16.03 -5.24
C ASN A 148 14.61 -15.93 -3.71
N LYS A 149 15.04 -17.01 -3.04
CA LYS A 149 15.23 -16.99 -1.58
C LYS A 149 16.37 -16.08 -1.15
N SER A 150 17.46 -16.02 -1.91
CA SER A 150 18.58 -15.10 -1.69
C SER A 150 18.12 -13.64 -1.83
N LEU A 151 17.44 -13.32 -2.94
CA LEU A 151 16.88 -12.01 -3.21
C LEU A 151 15.90 -11.58 -2.12
N MET A 152 14.98 -12.45 -1.71
CA MET A 152 14.02 -12.13 -0.63
C MET A 152 14.73 -11.75 0.68
N LYS A 153 15.77 -12.50 1.07
CA LYS A 153 16.58 -12.16 2.26
C LYS A 153 17.26 -10.79 2.12
N LYS A 154 17.77 -10.45 0.94
CA LYS A 154 18.38 -9.14 0.69
C LYS A 154 17.35 -8.02 0.76
N ILE A 155 16.15 -8.25 0.23
CA ILE A 155 15.03 -7.30 0.32
C ILE A 155 14.64 -7.07 1.78
N GLU A 156 14.49 -8.15 2.56
CA GLU A 156 14.17 -8.08 3.99
C GLU A 156 15.25 -7.37 4.82
N ALA A 157 16.51 -7.51 4.45
CA ALA A 157 17.63 -6.83 5.09
C ALA A 157 17.87 -5.40 4.59
N SER A 158 17.13 -4.95 3.56
CA SER A 158 17.28 -3.62 2.96
C SER A 158 16.24 -2.63 3.49
N ASP A 159 16.45 -1.35 3.21
CA ASP A 159 15.49 -0.28 3.51
C ASP A 159 14.28 -0.25 2.56
N LEU A 160 14.16 -1.17 1.59
CA LEU A 160 13.07 -1.12 0.61
C LEU A 160 11.69 -1.24 1.26
N LYS A 161 11.54 -2.10 2.28
CA LYS A 161 10.26 -2.27 2.99
C LYS A 161 9.90 -1.01 3.78
N SER A 162 10.84 -0.48 4.56
CA SER A 162 10.63 0.75 5.33
C SER A 162 10.38 1.96 4.43
N ASN A 163 11.07 2.05 3.29
CA ASN A 163 10.82 3.09 2.29
C ASN A 163 9.42 2.99 1.68
N ALA A 164 8.95 1.79 1.34
CA ALA A 164 7.59 1.58 0.85
C ALA A 164 6.55 1.97 1.89
N GLN A 165 6.78 1.63 3.16
CA GLN A 165 5.93 1.99 4.28
C GLN A 165 5.90 3.51 4.52
N ASN A 166 7.05 4.17 4.52
CA ASN A 166 7.13 5.62 4.60
C ASN A 166 6.38 6.30 3.45
N ARG A 167 6.45 5.73 2.25
CA ARG A 167 5.70 6.23 1.09
C ARG A 167 4.19 6.06 1.29
N LEU A 168 3.75 4.91 1.79
CA LEU A 168 2.35 4.68 2.18
C LEU A 168 1.88 5.73 3.19
N ILE A 169 2.62 5.95 4.28
CA ILE A 169 2.29 6.92 5.33
C ILE A 169 2.20 8.34 4.74
N SER A 170 3.09 8.70 3.81
CA SER A 170 3.05 9.99 3.11
C SER A 170 1.80 10.16 2.27
N GLU A 171 1.33 9.10 1.59
CA GLU A 171 0.07 9.14 0.84
C GLU A 171 -1.15 9.19 1.79
N LEU A 172 -1.14 8.43 2.88
CA LEU A 172 -2.19 8.45 3.89
C LEU A 172 -2.30 9.81 4.61
N SER A 173 -1.17 10.48 4.82
CA SER A 173 -1.12 11.83 5.39
C SER A 173 -1.87 12.85 4.53
N LYS A 174 -1.90 12.67 3.21
CA LYS A 174 -2.68 13.53 2.30
C LYS A 174 -4.18 13.35 2.51
N PHE A 175 -4.64 12.12 2.79
CA PHE A 175 -6.05 11.87 3.15
C PHE A 175 -6.43 12.56 4.44
N PHE A 176 -5.57 12.42 5.45
CA PHE A 176 -5.79 13.06 6.74
C PHE A 176 -5.92 14.58 6.61
N MET A 177 -4.98 15.22 5.91
CA MET A 177 -5.01 16.67 5.70
C MET A 177 -6.27 17.12 4.95
N LEU A 178 -6.68 16.40 3.90
CA LEU A 178 -7.92 16.73 3.16
C LEU A 178 -9.15 16.59 4.05
N THR A 179 -9.30 15.44 4.72
CA THR A 179 -10.43 15.13 5.60
C THR A 179 -10.58 16.20 6.68
N ASN A 180 -9.49 16.54 7.37
CA ASN A 180 -9.49 17.60 8.38
C ASN A 180 -9.80 18.98 7.82
N SER A 181 -9.28 19.31 6.63
CA SER A 181 -9.56 20.62 5.99
C SER A 181 -11.05 20.82 5.66
N LEU A 182 -11.79 19.72 5.45
CA LEU A 182 -13.23 19.73 5.22
C LEU A 182 -14.05 19.73 6.53
N GLY A 183 -13.37 19.73 7.69
CA GLY A 183 -13.99 19.66 9.02
C GLY A 183 -14.51 18.25 9.37
N TRP A 184 -13.94 17.21 8.77
CA TRP A 184 -14.22 15.81 9.05
C TRP A 184 -13.13 15.19 9.92
N THR A 185 -13.50 14.18 10.70
CA THR A 185 -12.57 13.41 11.54
C THR A 185 -12.13 12.15 10.82
N LEU A 186 -10.83 11.88 10.79
CA LEU A 186 -10.30 10.59 10.35
C LEU A 186 -10.19 9.63 11.55
N GLU A 187 -10.72 8.43 11.41
CA GLU A 187 -10.58 7.35 12.39
C GLU A 187 -9.88 6.15 11.75
N TYR A 188 -9.04 5.47 12.53
CA TYR A 188 -8.47 4.18 12.17
C TYR A 188 -8.57 3.23 13.36
N ASN A 189 -9.02 1.99 13.14
CA ASN A 189 -9.24 1.01 14.21
C ASN A 189 -10.04 1.58 15.40
N GLN A 190 -11.08 2.38 15.12
CA GLN A 190 -11.94 3.03 16.11
C GLN A 190 -11.25 4.10 16.98
N ASN A 191 -10.02 4.51 16.62
CA ASN A 191 -9.32 5.62 17.27
C ASN A 191 -9.29 6.83 16.33
N PRO A 192 -9.73 8.02 16.79
CA PRO A 192 -9.56 9.26 16.05
C PRO A 192 -8.08 9.56 15.87
N ILE A 193 -7.68 9.84 14.64
CA ILE A 193 -6.35 10.35 14.34
C ILE A 193 -6.43 11.86 14.51
N SER A 194 -5.65 12.41 15.43
CA SER A 194 -5.66 13.85 15.76
C SER A 194 -4.43 14.57 15.22
N GLU A 195 -3.33 13.84 15.03
CA GLU A 195 -2.06 14.37 14.54
C GLU A 195 -1.43 13.48 13.47
N LEU A 196 -0.67 14.08 12.54
CA LEU A 196 0.11 13.34 11.54
C LEU A 196 1.12 12.37 12.17
N SER A 197 1.61 12.69 13.36
CA SER A 197 2.54 11.85 14.13
C SER A 197 1.93 10.48 14.48
N GLU A 198 0.61 10.40 14.64
CA GLU A 198 -0.10 9.16 14.94
C GLU A 198 -0.16 8.22 13.73
N LEU A 199 -0.08 8.75 12.50
CA LEU A 199 0.06 7.95 11.28
C LEU A 199 1.42 7.25 11.20
N ASN A 200 2.47 7.82 11.81
CA ASN A 200 3.78 7.17 11.87
C ASN A 200 3.76 5.94 12.80
N ASN A 201 2.85 5.91 13.78
CA ASN A 201 2.66 4.76 14.66
C ASN A 201 1.82 3.64 14.01
N LEU A 202 1.33 3.83 12.78
CA LEU A 202 0.74 2.75 11.98
C LEU A 202 1.74 1.60 11.76
N GLU A 203 3.05 1.87 11.87
CA GLU A 203 4.10 0.85 11.79
C GLU A 203 3.90 -0.31 12.76
N ARG A 204 3.40 -0.04 13.98
CA ARG A 204 3.14 -1.07 15.00
C ARG A 204 1.89 -1.92 14.74
N ILE A 205 1.15 -1.63 13.68
CA ILE A 205 -0.20 -2.16 13.43
C ILE A 205 -0.21 -3.16 12.26
N PHE A 206 0.87 -3.20 11.46
CA PHE A 206 1.04 -4.18 10.37
C PHE A 206 1.73 -5.49 10.81
N ASP A 207 2.27 -5.52 12.03
CA ASP A 207 2.86 -6.70 12.69
C ASP A 207 1.80 -7.65 13.27
#